data_AF-A0A351HZD8-F1
#
_entry.id   AF-A0A351HZD8-F1
#
_cell.length_a   1.000
_cell.length_b   1.000
_cell.length_c   1.000
_cell.angle_alpha   90.00
_cell.angle_beta   90.00
_cell.angle_gamma   90.00
#
_symmetry.space_group_name_H-M   'P 1'
#
loop_
_entity.id
_entity.type
_entity.pdbx_description
1 polymer ?
#
loop_
_entity_poly.entity_id
_entity_poly.type
_entity_poly.pdbx_seq_one_letter_code
_entity_poly.pdbx_strand_id
1 'polypeptide(L)' 'MFMLWNETDRLFASPEEFETEAKAEAFAVRFRKRFVTQGYYLTFDRRRIAPEDVELVVVPAGP' A
#
# COMPACT_ATOMS: atom_id res chain seq x y z
N MET A 1 6.34 -14.82 -6.19
CA MET A 1 5.37 -14.22 -5.24
C MET A 1 5.60 -12.71 -5.26
N PHE A 2 4.67 -11.92 -4.73
CA PHE A 2 4.70 -10.45 -4.81
C PHE A 2 4.44 -9.85 -3.44
N MET A 3 5.03 -8.71 -3.14
CA MET A 3 4.75 -7.91 -1.95
C MET A 3 4.30 -6.52 -2.36
N LEU A 4 3.74 -5.78 -1.40
CA LEU A 4 3.35 -4.40 -1.61
C LEU A 4 4.21 -3.48 -0.73
N TRP A 5 5.02 -2.65 -1.38
CA TRP A 5 5.85 -1.64 -0.76
C TRP A 5 5.11 -0.31 -0.71
N ASN A 6 5.04 0.32 0.45
CA ASN A 6 4.56 1.68 0.62
C ASN A 6 5.75 2.63 0.47
N GLU A 7 5.88 3.24 -0.70
CA GLU A 7 6.98 4.16 -0.99
C GLU A 7 6.83 5.47 -0.19
N THR A 8 5.59 5.89 0.10
CA THR A 8 5.29 7.07 0.93
C THR A 8 5.88 6.94 2.34
N ASP A 9 5.76 5.77 2.96
CA ASP A 9 6.22 5.53 4.34
C ASP A 9 7.47 4.65 4.46
N ARG A 10 8.06 4.23 3.34
CA ARG A 10 9.26 3.38 3.28
C ARG A 10 9.10 2.07 4.08
N LEU A 11 7.97 1.40 3.95
CA LEU A 11 7.66 0.15 4.66
C LEU A 11 6.82 -0.81 3.83
N PHE A 12 6.76 -2.09 4.22
CA PHE A 12 5.85 -3.05 3.60
C PHE A 12 4.41 -2.80 4.06
N ALA A 13 3.50 -2.59 3.09
CA ALA A 13 2.09 -2.33 3.32
C ALA A 13 1.29 -3.59 3.70
N SER A 14 1.89 -4.76 3.51
CA SER A 14 1.29 -6.07 3.79
C SER A 14 2.30 -6.94 4.56
N PRO A 15 1.86 -7.67 5.60
CA PRO A 15 2.66 -8.72 6.23
C PRO A 15 2.67 -10.04 5.42
N GLU A 16 1.84 -10.14 4.37
CA GLU A 16 1.65 -11.34 3.55
C GLU A 16 2.16 -11.13 2.12
N GLU A 17 2.63 -12.23 1.52
CA GLU A 17 2.97 -12.31 0.10
C GLU A 17 1.75 -12.70 -0.75
N PHE A 18 1.65 -12.11 -1.94
CA PHE A 18 0.62 -12.39 -2.93
C PHE A 18 1.15 -13.36 -3.99
N GLU A 19 0.35 -14.36 -4.35
CA GLU A 19 0.70 -15.34 -5.40
C GLU A 19 0.86 -14.69 -6.79
N THR A 20 0.11 -13.61 -7.05
CA THR A 20 0.08 -12.94 -8.35
C THR A 20 0.13 -11.42 -8.18
N GLU A 21 0.67 -10.74 -9.19
CA GLU A 21 0.73 -9.28 -9.26
C GLU A 21 -0.66 -8.65 -9.14
N ALA A 22 -1.65 -9.19 -9.88
CA ALA A 22 -3.05 -8.73 -9.83
C ALA A 22 -3.66 -8.81 -8.41
N LYS A 23 -3.30 -9.81 -7.60
CA LYS A 23 -3.74 -9.89 -6.19
C LYS A 23 -3.12 -8.77 -5.34
N ALA A 24 -1.84 -8.44 -5.57
CA ALA A 24 -1.15 -7.35 -4.90
C ALA A 24 -1.74 -5.98 -5.29
N GLU A 25 -2.01 -5.76 -6.57
CA GLU A 25 -2.68 -4.54 -7.07
C GLU A 25 -4.09 -4.39 -6.47
N ALA A 26 -4.87 -5.48 -6.43
CA ALA A 26 -6.19 -5.46 -5.81
C ALA A 26 -6.12 -5.12 -4.32
N PHE A 27 -5.05 -5.55 -3.62
CA PHE A 27 -4.81 -5.13 -2.25
C PHE A 27 -4.49 -3.63 -2.17
N ALA A 28 -3.66 -3.08 -3.06
CA ALA A 28 -3.34 -1.66 -3.09
C ALA A 28 -4.60 -0.78 -3.22
N VAL A 29 -5.55 -1.19 -4.07
CA VAL A 29 -6.86 -0.52 -4.21
C VAL A 29 -7.65 -0.60 -2.90
N ARG A 30 -7.75 -1.79 -2.28
CA ARG A 30 -8.44 -1.95 -0.99
C ARG A 30 -7.77 -1.17 0.12
N PHE A 31 -6.44 -1.08 0.12
CA PHE A 31 -5.65 -0.34 1.09
C PHE A 31 -6.06 1.13 1.10
N ARG A 32 -6.01 1.81 -0.06
CA ARG A 32 -6.43 3.22 -0.18
C ARG A 32 -7.88 3.43 0.23
N LYS A 33 -8.78 2.52 -0.17
CA LYS A 33 -10.21 2.57 0.19
C LYS A 33 -10.48 2.57 1.70
N ARG A 34 -9.61 1.97 2.52
CA ARG A 34 -9.77 1.98 3.99
C ARG A 34 -9.75 3.40 4.57
N PHE A 35 -9.09 4.33 3.88
CA PHE A 35 -8.91 5.70 4.34
C PHE A 35 -9.90 6.68 3.71
N VAL A 36 -10.72 6.24 2.73
CA VAL A 36 -11.73 7.10 2.08
C VAL A 36 -12.74 7.64 3.09
N THR A 37 -13.25 6.79 4.00
CA THR A 37 -14.18 7.23 5.05
C THR A 37 -13.53 8.21 6.03
N GLN A 38 -12.24 8.06 6.29
CA GLN A 38 -11.46 8.95 7.15
C GLN A 38 -11.13 10.28 6.46
N GLY A 39 -11.11 10.30 5.12
CA GLY A 39 -10.79 11.47 4.30
C GLY A 39 -9.29 11.79 4.22
N TYR A 40 -8.43 11.02 4.89
CA TYR A 40 -6.98 11.20 4.83
C TYR A 40 -6.22 9.93 5.19
N TYR A 41 -5.01 9.82 4.63
CA TYR A 41 -3.96 8.91 5.09
C TYR A 41 -3.00 9.67 6.01
N LEU A 42 -2.66 9.10 7.16
CA LEU A 42 -1.65 9.64 8.08
C LEU A 42 -0.32 8.94 7.83
N THR A 43 0.63 9.66 7.25
CA THR A 43 1.98 9.15 6.99
C THR A 43 2.77 8.94 8.29
N PHE A 44 3.86 8.19 8.20
CA PHE A 44 4.77 7.94 9.32
C PHE A 44 5.35 9.24 9.90
N ASP A 45 5.62 10.24 9.05
CA ASP A 45 6.09 11.57 9.46
C ASP A 45 4.95 12.52 9.91
N ARG A 46 3.76 11.97 10.17
CA ARG A 46 2.58 12.65 10.72
C ARG A 46 1.96 13.70 9.80
N ARG A 47 2.22 13.64 8.50
CA ARG A 47 1.50 14.43 7.49
C ARG A 47 0.19 13.76 7.13
N ARG A 48 -0.82 14.58 6.84
CA ARG A 48 -2.09 14.11 6.26
C ARG A 48 -2.04 14.34 4.76
N ILE A 49 -2.24 13.28 4.00
CA ILE A 49 -2.33 13.34 2.53
C ILE A 49 -3.65 12.71 2.07
N ALA A 50 -4.03 12.94 0.82
CA ALA A 50 -5.19 12.25 0.27
C ALA A 50 -4.88 10.74 0.17
N PRO A 51 -5.84 9.84 0.44
CA PRO A 51 -5.63 8.40 0.27
C PRO A 51 -5.12 8.00 -1.11
N GLU A 52 -5.48 8.76 -2.15
CA GLU A 52 -5.06 8.57 -3.53
C GLU A 52 -3.58 8.91 -3.75
N ASP A 53 -3.02 9.81 -2.93
CA ASP A 53 -1.61 10.22 -2.98
C ASP A 53 -0.66 9.19 -2.36
N VAL A 54 -1.20 8.13 -1.74
CA VAL A 54 -0.38 7.04 -1.19
C VAL A 54 0.21 6.21 -2.34
N GLU A 55 1.53 6.22 -2.43
CA GLU A 55 2.29 5.50 -3.45
C GLU A 55 2.60 4.08 -2.98
N LEU A 56 1.98 3.11 -3.65
CA LEU A 56 2.12 1.69 -3.37
C LEU A 56 2.70 1.01 -4.60
N VAL A 57 3.82 0.32 -4.43
CA VAL A 57 4.58 -0.33 -5.49
C VAL A 57 4.52 -1.84 -5.29
N VAL A 58 4.11 -2.57 -6.32
CA VAL A 58 4.20 -4.03 -6.31
C VAL A 58 5.65 -4.41 -6.59
N VAL A 59 6.24 -5.19 -5.69
CA VAL A 59 7.63 -5.67 -5.82
C VAL A 59 7.64 -7.20 -5.81
N PRO A 60 8.57 -7.85 -6.52
CA PRO A 60 8.77 -9.29 -6.38
C PRO A 60 9.08 -9.63 -4.92
N ALA A 61 8.36 -10.60 -4.36
CA ALA A 61 8.86 -11.28 -3.18
C ALA A 61 10.08 -12.08 -3.64
N GLY A 62 11.27 -11.69 -3.19
CA GLY A 62 12.51 -12.36 -3.54
C GLY A 62 12.51 -13.83 -3.12
N PRO A 63 13.53 -14.61 -3.50
CA PRO A 63 13.78 -15.91 -2.87
C PRO A 63 14.03 -15.77 -1.36
#